data_AF-A0A7X7DLR0-F1
#
_entry.id   AF-A0A7X7DLR0-F1
#
_cell.length_a   1.000
_cell.length_b   1.000
_cell.length_c   1.000
_cell.angle_alpha   90.00
_cell.angle_beta   90.00
_cell.angle_gamma   90.00
#
_symmetry.space_group_name_H-M   'P 1'
#
loop_
_entity.id
_entity.type
_entity.pdbx_description
1 polymer ?
#
loop_
_entity_poly.entity_id
_entity_poly.type
_entity_poly.pdbx_seq_one_letter_code
_entity_poly.pdbx_strand_id
1 'polypeptide(L)'
;MVHDEAEVKRRLLILMNDQSLVDEYISRFGAKIDIKHIKEIRDGRVKIPDPIEEDEIGDDPLFEIPVKCPVCENTDITCLELRAKSQQILQNKFLVPLYTGAKGFRTIDYTIYAVTVCPKCLFASPDRKDFGRHDISTHSDVKSQLSANCLVSIDEKRDERKKLLKFNGNYEQYFKRPRSLEAAIDSYLLSISRAQVEAWYEIPYSLYKMGAYSLRIAKILKDAKRDNCHYIKDALGYFEETFKTSNCPSEEIEMQVIYSITALYLKLGDQKKANSYIGVFNNLHNTRITEMRTKSGLTAAIIDKWADRAKYLWEDRDTEDLFKNE
;
A
#
# COMPACT_ATOMS: atom_id res chain seq x y z
N MET A 1 -15.21 10.91 -37.97
CA MET A 1 -16.00 11.12 -36.73
C MET A 1 -15.19 12.02 -35.83
N VAL A 2 -15.63 13.26 -35.64
CA VAL A 2 -15.04 14.19 -34.68
C VAL A 2 -15.51 13.72 -33.30
N HIS A 3 -14.61 13.15 -32.49
CA HIS A 3 -14.94 12.87 -31.10
C HIS A 3 -15.06 14.20 -30.36
N ASP A 4 -16.11 14.34 -29.55
CA ASP A 4 -16.33 15.50 -28.69
C ASP A 4 -15.11 15.68 -27.77
N GLU A 5 -14.41 16.80 -27.93
CA GLU A 5 -13.18 17.12 -27.18
C GLU A 5 -13.41 17.06 -25.66
N ALA A 6 -14.63 17.40 -25.21
CA ALA A 6 -15.03 17.32 -23.80
C ALA A 6 -15.16 15.87 -23.30
N GLU A 7 -15.51 14.92 -24.17
CA GLU A 7 -15.55 13.50 -23.84
C GLU A 7 -14.12 12.91 -23.77
N VAL A 8 -13.25 13.30 -24.70
CA VAL A 8 -11.85 12.87 -24.71
C VAL A 8 -11.09 13.41 -23.48
N LYS A 9 -11.31 14.68 -23.11
CA LYS A 9 -10.77 15.28 -21.87
C LYS A 9 -11.19 14.51 -20.63
N ARG A 10 -12.48 14.17 -20.50
CA ARG A 10 -12.98 13.38 -19.36
C ARG A 10 -12.33 12.01 -19.28
N ARG A 11 -12.20 11.31 -20.40
CA ARG A 11 -11.56 9.97 -20.45
C ARG A 11 -10.07 10.04 -20.13
N LEU A 12 -9.33 11.02 -20.67
CA LEU A 12 -7.93 11.23 -20.34
C LEU A 12 -7.73 11.59 -18.86
N LEU A 13 -8.62 12.40 -18.28
CA LEU A 13 -8.56 12.75 -16.86
C LEU A 13 -8.75 11.53 -15.96
N ILE A 14 -9.61 10.59 -16.34
CA ILE A 14 -9.76 9.31 -15.62
C ILE A 14 -8.50 8.46 -15.74
N LEU A 15 -7.87 8.43 -16.93
CA LEU A 15 -6.69 7.59 -17.21
C LEU A 15 -5.39 8.11 -16.58
N MET A 16 -5.25 9.44 -16.49
CA MET A 16 -4.02 10.11 -16.05
C MET A 16 -4.15 10.69 -14.64
N ASN A 17 -5.38 10.91 -14.16
CA ASN A 17 -5.72 11.45 -12.84
C ASN A 17 -5.00 12.78 -12.51
N ASP A 18 -4.68 13.55 -13.54
CA ASP A 18 -3.97 14.84 -13.44
C ASP A 18 -4.37 15.73 -14.64
N GLN A 19 -5.01 16.86 -14.35
CA GLN A 19 -5.47 17.80 -15.38
C GLN A 19 -4.32 18.38 -16.21
N SER A 20 -3.14 18.58 -15.60
CA SER A 20 -1.97 19.11 -16.31
C SER A 20 -1.44 18.14 -17.37
N LEU A 21 -1.52 16.83 -17.10
CA LEU A 21 -1.12 15.80 -18.06
C LEU A 21 -2.12 15.67 -19.21
N VAL A 22 -3.41 15.85 -18.93
CA VAL A 22 -4.46 15.87 -19.95
C VAL A 22 -4.27 17.05 -20.90
N ASP A 23 -3.99 18.23 -20.36
CA ASP A 23 -3.77 19.44 -21.15
C ASP A 23 -2.49 19.32 -22.00
N GLU A 24 -1.41 18.76 -21.42
CA GLU A 24 -0.16 18.47 -22.15
C GLU A 24 -0.37 17.45 -23.27
N TYR A 25 -1.14 16.38 -23.00
CA TYR A 25 -1.50 15.37 -23.98
C TYR A 25 -2.26 15.97 -25.17
N ILE A 26 -3.31 16.74 -24.89
CA ILE A 26 -4.16 17.34 -25.94
C ILE A 26 -3.39 18.36 -26.75
N SER A 27 -2.50 19.14 -26.11
CA SER A 27 -1.63 20.07 -26.80
C SER A 27 -0.65 19.39 -27.76
N ARG A 28 -0.19 18.16 -27.45
CA ARG A 28 0.80 17.45 -28.28
C ARG A 28 0.20 16.51 -29.32
N PHE A 29 -0.87 15.80 -28.97
CA PHE A 29 -1.41 14.70 -29.78
C PHE A 29 -2.84 14.95 -30.26
N GLY A 30 -3.45 16.05 -29.84
CA GLY A 30 -4.84 16.40 -30.15
C GLY A 30 -5.86 15.62 -29.33
N ALA A 31 -7.15 15.88 -29.62
CA ALA A 31 -8.28 15.26 -28.93
C ALA A 31 -8.58 13.84 -29.44
N LYS A 32 -7.58 12.95 -29.39
CA LYS A 32 -7.73 11.53 -29.75
C LYS A 32 -7.02 10.67 -28.72
N ILE A 33 -7.69 9.66 -28.20
CA ILE A 33 -7.12 8.75 -27.19
C ILE A 33 -6.23 7.73 -27.89
N ASP A 34 -4.95 7.78 -27.58
CA ASP A 34 -3.91 6.84 -27.99
C ASP A 34 -3.04 6.46 -26.79
N ILE A 35 -3.05 5.18 -26.45
CA ILE A 35 -2.37 4.61 -25.29
C ILE A 35 -0.85 4.76 -25.38
N LYS A 36 -0.26 4.74 -26.57
CA LYS A 36 1.19 4.92 -26.74
C LYS A 36 1.62 6.32 -26.33
N HIS A 37 0.85 7.33 -26.73
CA HIS A 37 1.10 8.72 -26.35
C HIS A 37 0.78 8.99 -24.86
N ILE A 38 -0.20 8.28 -24.28
CA ILE A 38 -0.51 8.41 -22.84
C ILE A 38 0.67 7.87 -22.02
N LYS A 39 1.23 6.74 -22.45
CA LYS A 39 2.47 6.17 -21.89
C LYS A 39 3.63 7.14 -22.08
N GLU A 40 3.83 7.71 -23.26
CA GLU A 40 4.90 8.67 -23.51
C GLU A 40 4.86 9.90 -22.58
N ILE A 41 3.68 10.47 -22.33
CA ILE A 41 3.51 11.60 -21.39
C ILE A 41 3.75 11.15 -19.94
N ARG A 42 3.25 9.96 -19.55
CA ARG A 42 3.46 9.43 -18.19
C ARG A 42 4.93 9.09 -17.97
N ASP A 43 5.50 8.28 -18.85
CA ASP A 43 6.85 7.73 -18.76
C ASP A 43 7.92 8.81 -19.01
N GLY A 44 7.61 9.86 -19.79
CA GLY A 44 8.47 11.02 -19.98
C GLY A 44 8.73 11.83 -18.70
N ARG A 45 7.88 11.70 -17.67
CA ARG A 45 8.16 12.21 -16.31
C ARG A 45 8.65 11.13 -15.35
N VAL A 46 8.33 9.87 -15.59
CA VAL A 46 8.88 8.76 -14.81
C VAL A 46 10.22 8.36 -15.39
N LYS A 47 11.27 9.15 -15.14
CA LYS A 47 12.61 8.55 -15.04
C LYS A 47 12.59 7.65 -13.83
N ILE A 48 12.32 6.36 -14.06
CA ILE A 48 12.43 5.29 -13.08
C ILE A 48 13.92 5.23 -12.71
N PRO A 49 14.33 5.53 -11.47
CA PRO A 49 15.68 5.22 -11.04
C PRO A 49 15.85 3.69 -11.07
N ASP A 50 17.03 3.23 -11.48
CA ASP A 50 17.42 1.84 -11.27
C ASP A 50 17.27 1.47 -9.79
N PRO A 51 17.04 0.17 -9.48
CA PRO A 51 16.79 -0.25 -8.12
C PRO A 51 18.02 0.03 -7.26
N ILE A 52 17.82 0.79 -6.18
CA ILE A 52 18.75 1.05 -5.07
C ILE A 52 19.76 2.21 -5.29
N GLU A 53 19.44 3.21 -6.12
CA GLU A 53 20.15 4.50 -6.02
C GLU A 53 19.19 5.55 -5.42
N GLU A 54 19.38 5.88 -4.14
CA GLU A 54 18.84 7.14 -3.61
C GLU A 54 19.39 8.24 -4.53
N ASP A 55 18.53 9.09 -5.11
CA ASP A 55 19.03 10.26 -5.83
C ASP A 55 19.92 11.04 -4.86
N GLU A 56 21.21 11.17 -5.15
CA GLU A 56 22.13 11.91 -4.26
C GLU A 56 21.84 13.43 -4.29
N ILE A 57 21.00 13.86 -5.23
CA ILE A 57 20.69 15.25 -5.48
C ILE A 57 19.32 15.59 -4.88
N GLY A 58 19.32 16.46 -3.88
CA GLY A 58 18.12 17.05 -3.29
C GLY A 58 18.05 16.90 -1.77
N ASP A 59 17.11 17.64 -1.17
CA ASP A 59 16.89 17.62 0.27
C ASP A 59 16.36 16.28 0.75
N ASP A 60 16.62 15.94 2.02
CA ASP A 60 16.12 14.70 2.61
C ASP A 60 14.59 14.74 2.81
N PRO A 61 13.83 13.85 2.16
CA PRO A 61 12.38 13.83 2.26
C PRO A 61 11.89 13.28 3.60
N LEU A 62 12.76 12.69 4.43
CA LEU A 62 12.42 12.10 5.71
C LEU A 62 12.71 13.07 6.87
N PHE A 63 11.95 12.90 7.94
CA PHE A 63 12.23 13.53 9.23
C PHE A 63 11.94 12.55 10.36
N GLU A 64 12.58 12.80 11.50
CA GLU A 64 12.54 11.94 12.68
C GLU A 64 11.51 12.43 13.69
N ILE A 65 10.75 11.50 14.26
CA ILE A 65 9.81 11.73 15.36
C ILE A 65 10.14 10.75 16.49
N PRO A 66 10.44 11.23 17.71
CA PRO A 66 10.61 10.35 18.86
C PRO A 66 9.26 9.76 19.29
N VAL A 67 9.23 8.44 19.55
CA VAL A 67 8.03 7.74 19.99
C VAL A 67 8.32 6.82 21.18
N LYS A 68 7.28 6.51 21.98
CA LYS A 68 7.34 5.58 23.11
C LYS A 68 6.69 4.25 22.72
N CYS A 69 7.38 3.14 22.99
CA CYS A 69 6.83 1.80 22.80
C CYS A 69 5.65 1.58 23.74
N PRO A 70 4.47 1.15 23.25
CA PRO A 70 3.32 0.89 24.11
C PRO A 70 3.42 -0.44 24.87
N VAL A 71 4.36 -1.32 24.47
CA VAL A 71 4.52 -2.67 25.04
C VAL A 71 5.52 -2.67 26.19
N CYS A 72 6.71 -2.09 25.99
CA CYS A 72 7.82 -2.15 26.96
C CYS A 72 8.27 -0.78 27.47
N GLU A 73 7.51 0.26 27.14
CA GLU A 73 7.73 1.65 27.54
C GLU A 73 9.04 2.30 27.06
N ASN A 74 9.82 1.64 26.21
CA ASN A 74 11.06 2.20 25.67
C ASN A 74 10.80 3.52 24.93
N THR A 75 11.51 4.58 25.30
CA THR A 75 11.38 5.93 24.72
C THR A 75 12.44 6.23 23.67
N ASP A 76 13.50 5.45 23.60
CA ASP A 76 14.55 5.59 22.59
C ASP A 76 14.14 4.89 21.29
N ILE A 77 13.12 5.43 20.62
CA ILE A 77 12.63 4.92 19.34
C ILE A 77 12.40 6.09 18.39
N THR A 78 13.06 6.02 17.24
CA THR A 78 12.89 6.98 16.15
C THR A 78 11.91 6.42 15.12
N CYS A 79 10.80 7.12 14.93
CA CYS A 79 9.89 6.95 13.80
C CYS A 79 10.34 7.87 12.67
N LEU A 80 10.47 7.34 11.45
CA LEU A 80 10.77 8.12 10.25
C LEU A 80 9.46 8.42 9.52
N GLU A 81 9.28 9.66 9.08
CA GLU A 81 8.07 10.11 8.38
C GLU A 81 8.42 10.94 7.15
N LEU A 82 7.55 10.90 6.14
CA LEU A 82 7.70 11.72 4.94
C LEU A 82 7.29 13.17 5.20
N ARG A 83 8.16 14.11 4.84
CA ARG A 83 7.82 15.53 4.79
C ARG A 83 6.66 15.75 3.82
N ALA A 84 5.75 16.65 4.19
CA ALA A 84 4.58 16.92 3.36
C ALA A 84 4.99 17.38 1.96
N LYS A 85 4.47 16.71 0.92
CA LYS A 85 4.72 17.01 -0.50
C LYS A 85 6.19 16.86 -0.95
N SER A 86 7.04 16.16 -0.19
CA SER A 86 8.43 15.86 -0.58
C SER A 86 8.54 14.73 -1.61
N GLN A 87 7.53 13.87 -1.68
CA GLN A 87 7.45 12.78 -2.66
C GLN A 87 6.10 12.87 -3.40
N GLN A 88 6.12 12.58 -4.69
CA GLN A 88 4.94 12.13 -5.42
C GLN A 88 4.72 10.65 -5.12
N ILE A 89 3.48 10.28 -4.78
CA ILE A 89 3.12 8.91 -4.44
C ILE A 89 2.12 8.40 -5.47
N LEU A 90 2.51 7.38 -6.21
CA LEU A 90 1.64 6.62 -7.09
C LEU A 90 1.45 5.22 -6.51
N GLN A 91 0.41 4.51 -6.94
CA GLN A 91 0.19 3.11 -6.55
C GLN A 91 0.47 2.21 -7.74
N ASN A 92 1.18 1.10 -7.50
CA ASN A 92 1.33 0.04 -8.49
C ASN A 92 0.01 -0.75 -8.66
N LYS A 93 0.05 -1.81 -9.48
CA LYS A 93 -1.12 -2.67 -9.73
C LYS A 93 -1.61 -3.45 -8.51
N PHE A 94 -0.77 -3.63 -7.49
CA PHE A 94 -1.12 -4.21 -6.19
C PHE A 94 -1.39 -3.15 -5.10
N LEU A 95 -1.58 -1.89 -5.50
CA LEU A 95 -1.82 -0.76 -4.60
C LEU A 95 -0.67 -0.44 -3.62
N VAL A 96 0.52 -1.01 -3.84
CA VAL A 96 1.73 -0.66 -3.10
C VAL A 96 2.24 0.71 -3.59
N PRO A 97 2.57 1.62 -2.66
CA PRO A 97 3.11 2.94 -3.02
C PRO A 97 4.44 2.86 -3.78
N LEU A 98 4.56 3.70 -4.81
CA LEU A 98 5.77 4.05 -5.55
C LEU A 98 6.06 5.52 -5.25
N TYR A 99 7.31 5.82 -4.89
CA TYR A 99 7.74 7.15 -4.48
C TYR A 99 8.66 7.76 -5.52
N THR A 100 8.49 9.06 -5.78
CA THR A 100 9.35 9.84 -6.66
C THR A 100 9.59 11.21 -6.06
N GLY A 101 10.82 11.68 -6.04
CA GLY A 101 11.19 12.96 -5.45
C GLY A 101 10.40 14.12 -6.06
N ALA A 102 10.03 15.09 -5.23
CA ALA A 102 9.28 16.27 -5.66
C ALA A 102 9.84 17.52 -4.98
N LYS A 103 9.72 18.68 -5.66
CA LYS A 103 10.05 20.01 -5.09
C LYS A 103 11.48 20.13 -4.53
N GLY A 104 12.46 19.54 -5.21
CA GLY A 104 13.86 19.60 -4.81
C GLY A 104 14.27 18.59 -3.72
N PHE A 105 13.35 17.73 -3.28
CA PHE A 105 13.69 16.57 -2.47
C PHE A 105 14.11 15.39 -3.34
N ARG A 106 15.08 14.62 -2.86
CA ARG A 106 15.53 13.40 -3.54
C ARG A 106 14.48 12.28 -3.50
N THR A 107 14.54 11.36 -4.46
CA THR A 107 13.72 10.14 -4.44
C THR A 107 14.21 9.17 -3.37
N ILE A 108 13.29 8.69 -2.52
CA ILE A 108 13.55 7.63 -1.54
C ILE A 108 12.37 6.64 -1.57
N ASP A 109 12.66 5.34 -1.62
CA ASP A 109 11.63 4.33 -1.38
C ASP A 109 11.31 4.27 0.12
N TYR A 110 10.28 5.01 0.51
CA TYR A 110 9.81 5.06 1.89
C TYR A 110 9.28 3.69 2.37
N THR A 111 8.98 2.74 1.48
CA THR A 111 8.62 1.36 1.90
C THR A 111 9.70 0.73 2.76
N ILE A 112 10.98 1.05 2.52
CA ILE A 112 12.10 0.56 3.34
C ILE A 112 12.02 1.10 4.78
N TYR A 113 11.59 2.35 4.95
CA TYR A 113 11.67 3.08 6.21
C TYR A 113 10.35 3.17 6.98
N ALA A 114 9.21 2.91 6.32
CA ALA A 114 7.88 3.18 6.85
C ALA A 114 7.55 2.45 8.16
N VAL A 115 8.13 1.27 8.39
CA VAL A 115 7.91 0.53 9.64
C VAL A 115 8.83 1.06 10.74
N THR A 116 8.22 1.45 11.86
CA THR A 116 8.93 1.75 13.10
C THR A 116 9.01 0.48 13.94
N VAL A 117 10.20 0.17 14.48
CA VAL A 117 10.46 -1.04 15.28
C VAL A 117 11.05 -0.63 16.64
N CYS A 118 10.48 -1.16 17.72
CA CYS A 118 11.08 -1.06 19.05
C CYS A 118 12.24 -2.07 19.16
N PRO A 119 13.49 -1.63 19.35
CA PRO A 119 14.63 -2.54 19.41
C PRO A 119 14.63 -3.44 20.65
N LYS A 120 13.93 -3.04 21.72
CA LYS A 120 13.88 -3.77 23.00
C LYS A 120 12.91 -4.96 22.98
N CYS A 121 11.73 -4.81 22.40
CA CYS A 121 10.69 -5.85 22.42
C CYS A 121 10.19 -6.29 21.03
N LEU A 122 10.79 -5.74 19.97
CA LEU A 122 10.47 -6.02 18.57
C LEU A 122 9.00 -5.77 18.20
N PHE A 123 8.34 -4.88 18.94
CA PHE A 123 7.05 -4.33 18.52
C PHE A 123 7.26 -3.49 17.27
N ALA A 124 6.49 -3.74 16.20
CA ALA A 124 6.66 -3.07 14.92
C ALA A 124 5.32 -2.64 14.32
N SER A 125 5.24 -1.40 13.86
CA SER A 125 4.09 -0.90 13.09
C SER A 125 4.49 0.20 12.11
N PRO A 126 3.87 0.26 10.91
CA PRO A 126 3.97 1.42 10.04
C PRO A 126 3.02 2.57 10.39
N ASP A 127 2.06 2.38 11.31
CA ASP A 127 1.21 3.47 11.80
C ASP A 127 1.79 4.06 13.08
N ARG A 128 2.25 5.31 13.02
CA ARG A 128 2.76 6.03 14.20
C ARG A 128 1.76 6.13 15.36
N LYS A 129 0.45 6.04 15.09
CA LYS A 129 -0.59 6.06 16.13
C LYS A 129 -0.61 4.79 16.98
N ASP A 130 0.05 3.73 16.53
CA ASP A 130 0.25 2.53 17.34
C ASP A 130 1.31 2.73 18.42
N PHE A 131 2.09 3.81 18.38
CA PHE A 131 3.05 4.17 19.42
C PHE A 131 2.53 5.29 20.32
N GLY A 132 3.04 5.37 21.54
CA GLY A 132 2.85 6.53 22.39
C GLY A 132 3.67 7.71 21.86
N ARG A 133 3.17 8.94 22.00
CA ARG A 133 3.89 10.14 21.59
C ARG A 133 3.62 11.30 22.54
N HIS A 134 4.58 12.20 22.64
CA HIS A 134 4.38 13.47 23.31
C HIS A 134 3.88 14.50 22.29
N ASP A 135 2.68 15.04 22.52
CA ASP A 135 2.13 16.10 21.69
C ASP A 135 2.65 17.46 22.18
N ILE A 136 3.48 18.09 21.35
CA ILE A 136 4.11 19.38 21.66
C ILE A 136 3.06 20.50 21.78
N SER A 137 1.95 20.40 21.04
CA SER A 137 0.93 21.44 21.00
C SER A 137 0.03 21.44 22.25
N THR A 138 -0.32 20.26 22.74
CA THR A 138 -1.17 20.09 23.93
C THR A 138 -0.37 19.81 25.20
N HIS A 139 0.95 19.68 25.10
CA HIS A 139 1.85 19.25 26.17
C HIS A 139 1.36 17.98 26.89
N SER A 140 0.77 17.05 26.12
CA SER A 140 0.15 15.85 26.68
C SER A 140 0.64 14.58 25.98
N ASP A 141 0.65 13.49 26.73
CA ASP A 141 1.01 12.19 26.19
C ASP A 141 -0.19 11.55 25.50
N VAL A 142 -0.03 11.30 24.20
CA VAL A 142 -0.99 10.55 23.41
C VAL A 142 -0.62 9.08 23.51
N LYS A 143 -1.56 8.27 24.00
CA LYS A 143 -1.41 6.81 24.11
C LYS A 143 -1.59 6.15 22.74
N SER A 144 -1.08 4.92 22.64
CA SER A 144 -1.32 4.04 21.49
C SER A 144 -2.81 3.82 21.25
N GLN A 145 -3.21 3.68 19.98
CA GLN A 145 -4.57 3.29 19.60
C GLN A 145 -4.88 1.80 19.85
N LEU A 146 -3.87 0.97 20.16
CA LEU A 146 -4.07 -0.45 20.45
C LEU A 146 -4.68 -0.64 21.85
N SER A 147 -5.59 -1.61 21.96
CA SER A 147 -6.23 -1.94 23.24
C SER A 147 -5.23 -2.59 24.21
N ALA A 148 -5.45 -2.42 25.51
CA ALA A 148 -4.58 -2.97 26.55
C ALA A 148 -4.44 -4.51 26.43
N ASN A 149 -5.55 -5.22 26.18
CA ASN A 149 -5.53 -6.67 26.00
C ASN A 149 -4.67 -7.10 24.80
N CYS A 150 -4.77 -6.36 23.68
CA CYS A 150 -3.94 -6.62 22.51
C CYS A 150 -2.45 -6.41 22.83
N LEU A 151 -2.11 -5.33 23.54
CA LEU A 151 -0.73 -5.05 23.95
C LEU A 151 -0.15 -6.12 24.88
N VAL A 152 -0.95 -6.65 25.82
CA VAL A 152 -0.53 -7.76 26.70
C VAL A 152 -0.18 -9.00 25.88
N SER A 153 -1.06 -9.44 24.97
CA SER A 153 -0.77 -10.62 24.16
C SER A 153 0.35 -10.42 23.14
N ILE A 154 0.52 -9.19 22.65
CA ILE A 154 1.72 -8.85 21.90
C ILE A 154 2.95 -9.03 22.79
N ASP A 155 2.92 -8.61 24.05
CA ASP A 155 4.08 -8.80 24.93
C ASP A 155 4.39 -10.28 25.20
N GLU A 156 3.36 -11.09 25.44
CA GLU A 156 3.48 -12.53 25.67
C GLU A 156 4.16 -13.26 24.50
N LYS A 157 3.97 -12.78 23.27
CA LYS A 157 4.59 -13.34 22.05
C LYS A 157 5.94 -12.73 21.69
N ARG A 158 6.61 -12.06 22.62
CA ARG A 158 7.92 -11.42 22.36
C ARG A 158 8.97 -12.40 21.87
N ASP A 159 9.05 -13.60 22.44
CA ASP A 159 10.05 -14.59 22.03
C ASP A 159 9.71 -15.27 20.70
N GLU A 160 8.43 -15.38 20.34
CA GLU A 160 8.02 -15.80 18.99
C GLU A 160 8.52 -14.80 17.94
N ARG A 161 8.36 -13.50 18.19
CA ARG A 161 8.88 -12.45 17.29
C ARG A 161 10.38 -12.50 17.12
N LYS A 162 11.14 -12.76 18.18
CA LYS A 162 12.61 -12.93 18.07
C LYS A 162 12.98 -14.08 17.14
N LYS A 163 12.25 -15.21 17.20
CA LYS A 163 12.50 -16.39 16.36
C LYS A 163 12.19 -16.15 14.87
N LEU A 164 11.39 -15.14 14.53
CA LEU A 164 11.16 -14.75 13.14
C LEU A 164 12.42 -14.15 12.51
N LEU A 165 13.30 -13.56 13.31
CA LEU A 165 14.49 -12.87 12.84
C LEU A 165 15.65 -13.84 12.76
N LYS A 166 16.34 -13.85 11.61
CA LYS A 166 17.61 -14.57 11.42
C LYS A 166 18.81 -13.81 12.00
N PHE A 167 18.61 -12.53 12.34
CA PHE A 167 19.64 -11.64 12.86
C PHE A 167 19.87 -11.84 14.35
N ASN A 168 21.13 -12.07 14.74
CA ASN A 168 21.53 -12.31 16.14
C ASN A 168 22.36 -11.14 16.74
N GLY A 169 22.35 -9.96 16.11
CA GLY A 169 23.16 -8.81 16.52
C GLY A 169 22.40 -7.74 17.32
N ASN A 170 22.89 -6.51 17.28
CA ASN A 170 22.28 -5.37 17.97
C ASN A 170 21.08 -4.80 17.20
N TYR A 171 19.87 -5.02 17.71
CA TYR A 171 18.62 -4.52 17.13
C TYR A 171 18.50 -2.99 17.14
N GLU A 172 19.18 -2.28 18.04
CA GLU A 172 19.16 -0.81 18.10
C GLU A 172 19.74 -0.18 16.85
N GLN A 173 20.73 -0.83 16.23
CA GLN A 173 21.36 -0.35 15.00
C GLN A 173 20.73 -0.99 13.76
N TYR A 174 20.29 -2.25 13.86
CA TYR A 174 19.75 -3.02 12.74
C TYR A 174 18.57 -2.34 12.03
N PHE A 175 17.67 -1.71 12.78
CA PHE A 175 16.47 -1.05 12.22
C PHE A 175 16.66 0.45 11.97
N LYS A 176 17.83 1.02 12.28
CA LYS A 176 18.14 2.44 12.02
C LYS A 176 18.48 2.67 10.55
N ARG A 177 18.60 3.94 10.18
CA ARG A 177 19.04 4.38 8.86
C ARG A 177 20.58 4.46 8.81
N PRO A 178 21.25 4.07 7.71
CA PRO A 178 20.70 3.40 6.52
C PRO A 178 20.19 1.99 6.85
N ARG A 179 18.99 1.67 6.37
CA ARG A 179 18.34 0.39 6.68
C ARG A 179 18.61 -0.59 5.55
N SER A 180 19.09 -1.79 5.89
CA SER A 180 19.29 -2.85 4.89
C SER A 180 17.96 -3.39 4.38
N LEU A 181 18.00 -4.07 3.23
CA LEU A 181 16.84 -4.76 2.65
C LEU A 181 16.30 -5.81 3.63
N GLU A 182 17.19 -6.57 4.27
CA GLU A 182 16.83 -7.59 5.26
C GLU A 182 16.13 -6.98 6.47
N ALA A 183 16.63 -5.85 7.00
CA ALA A 183 15.99 -5.16 8.12
C ALA A 183 14.62 -4.60 7.75
N ALA A 184 14.43 -4.13 6.50
CA ALA A 184 13.12 -3.68 6.02
C ALA A 184 12.11 -4.84 5.92
N ILE A 185 12.53 -5.98 5.36
CA ILE A 185 11.70 -7.20 5.29
C ILE A 185 11.34 -7.68 6.70
N ASP A 186 12.32 -7.79 7.59
CA ASP A 186 12.15 -8.19 8.98
C ASP A 186 11.17 -7.26 9.72
N SER A 187 11.23 -5.95 9.44
CA SER A 187 10.29 -4.98 10.03
C SER A 187 8.84 -5.29 9.64
N TYR A 188 8.57 -5.63 8.38
CA TYR A 188 7.23 -6.04 7.94
C TYR A 188 6.82 -7.41 8.49
N LEU A 189 7.73 -8.37 8.62
CA LEU A 189 7.44 -9.66 9.26
C LEU A 189 7.01 -9.48 10.72
N LEU A 190 7.66 -8.58 11.46
CA LEU A 190 7.24 -8.21 12.81
C LEU A 190 5.85 -7.54 12.82
N SER A 191 5.56 -6.67 11.84
CA SER A 191 4.23 -6.06 11.71
C SER A 191 3.13 -7.06 11.33
N ILE A 192 3.44 -8.08 10.52
CA ILE A 192 2.53 -9.21 10.23
C ILE A 192 2.26 -9.99 11.51
N SER A 193 3.31 -10.35 12.28
CA SER A 193 3.16 -11.04 13.56
C SER A 193 2.28 -10.27 14.55
N ARG A 194 2.45 -8.94 14.62
CA ARG A 194 1.56 -8.07 15.41
C ARG A 194 0.12 -8.11 14.88
N ALA A 195 -0.08 -7.99 13.56
CA ALA A 195 -1.41 -8.06 12.97
C ALA A 195 -2.11 -9.42 13.17
N GLN A 196 -1.37 -10.54 13.27
CA GLN A 196 -1.92 -11.85 13.63
C GLN A 196 -2.54 -11.85 15.03
N VAL A 197 -1.92 -11.14 16.00
CA VAL A 197 -2.51 -10.95 17.33
C VAL A 197 -3.78 -10.10 17.23
N GLU A 198 -3.77 -9.03 16.44
CA GLU A 198 -4.97 -8.21 16.21
C GLU A 198 -6.12 -9.04 15.60
N ALA A 199 -5.82 -9.92 14.65
CA ALA A 199 -6.81 -10.81 14.04
C ALA A 199 -7.40 -11.81 15.05
N TRP A 200 -6.59 -12.33 15.97
CA TRP A 200 -7.08 -13.19 17.07
C TRP A 200 -8.10 -12.48 17.96
N TYR A 201 -7.95 -11.16 18.14
CA TYR A 201 -8.90 -10.32 18.86
C TYR A 201 -10.00 -9.73 17.97
N GLU A 202 -10.15 -10.24 16.74
CA GLU A 202 -11.14 -9.77 15.76
C GLU A 202 -11.08 -8.26 15.50
N ILE A 203 -9.91 -7.65 15.67
CA ILE A 203 -9.73 -6.22 15.41
C ILE A 203 -9.92 -6.01 13.90
N PRO A 204 -10.75 -5.04 13.48
CA PRO A 204 -10.98 -4.77 12.07
C PRO A 204 -9.70 -4.49 11.28
N TYR A 205 -9.73 -4.84 10.00
CA TYR A 205 -8.63 -4.66 9.04
C TYR A 205 -7.37 -5.50 9.30
N SER A 206 -7.34 -6.39 10.29
CA SER A 206 -6.12 -7.12 10.67
C SER A 206 -5.61 -8.01 9.53
N LEU A 207 -6.51 -8.74 8.86
CA LEU A 207 -6.18 -9.57 7.70
C LEU A 207 -5.78 -8.73 6.49
N TYR A 208 -6.46 -7.61 6.26
CA TYR A 208 -6.07 -6.63 5.22
C TYR A 208 -4.65 -6.11 5.45
N LYS A 209 -4.29 -5.75 6.69
CA LYS A 209 -2.94 -5.30 7.05
C LYS A 209 -1.91 -6.38 6.74
N MET A 210 -2.16 -7.64 7.09
CA MET A 210 -1.26 -8.75 6.76
C MET A 210 -1.03 -8.87 5.25
N GLY A 211 -2.10 -8.85 4.45
CA GLY A 211 -2.00 -8.87 2.99
C GLY A 211 -1.19 -7.69 2.43
N ALA A 212 -1.49 -6.48 2.90
CA ALA A 212 -0.80 -5.26 2.49
C ALA A 212 0.68 -5.22 2.92
N TYR A 213 1.06 -5.85 4.03
CA TYR A 213 2.46 -5.97 4.45
C TYR A 213 3.20 -7.01 3.61
N SER A 214 2.57 -8.15 3.31
CA SER A 214 3.15 -9.16 2.41
C SER A 214 3.43 -8.58 1.02
N LEU A 215 2.55 -7.74 0.47
CA LEU A 215 2.81 -7.06 -0.81
C LEU A 215 3.99 -6.08 -0.76
N ARG A 216 4.21 -5.40 0.37
CA ARG A 216 5.38 -4.53 0.54
C ARG A 216 6.68 -5.33 0.61
N ILE A 217 6.69 -6.48 1.29
CA ILE A 217 7.82 -7.41 1.25
C ILE A 217 8.05 -7.90 -0.19
N ALA A 218 6.98 -8.26 -0.90
CA ALA A 218 7.07 -8.75 -2.27
C ALA A 218 7.67 -7.70 -3.23
N LYS A 219 7.31 -6.42 -3.05
CA LYS A 219 7.92 -5.30 -3.78
C LYS A 219 9.41 -5.18 -3.46
N ILE A 220 9.79 -5.11 -2.18
CA ILE A 220 11.20 -4.98 -1.75
C ILE A 220 12.06 -6.10 -2.36
N LEU A 221 11.58 -7.34 -2.33
CA LEU A 221 12.28 -8.49 -2.91
C LEU A 221 12.43 -8.36 -4.43
N LYS A 222 11.36 -7.92 -5.11
CA LYS A 222 11.39 -7.76 -6.56
C LYS A 222 12.34 -6.65 -7.01
N ASP A 223 12.34 -5.51 -6.34
CA ASP A 223 13.27 -4.41 -6.62
C ASP A 223 14.72 -4.87 -6.45
N ALA A 224 14.97 -5.72 -5.45
CA ALA A 224 16.24 -6.40 -5.24
C ALA A 224 16.52 -7.57 -6.20
N LYS A 225 15.68 -7.79 -7.22
CA LYS A 225 15.76 -8.88 -8.20
C LYS A 225 15.75 -10.29 -7.55
N ARG A 226 15.05 -10.44 -6.42
CA ARG A 226 14.86 -11.71 -5.69
C ARG A 226 13.45 -12.27 -5.95
N ASP A 227 13.29 -13.59 -5.78
CA ASP A 227 11.97 -14.22 -5.84
C ASP A 227 11.07 -13.68 -4.73
N ASN A 228 9.85 -13.32 -5.11
CA ASN A 228 8.82 -12.76 -4.23
C ASN A 228 7.51 -13.55 -4.26
N CYS A 229 7.45 -14.66 -5.01
CA CYS A 229 6.23 -15.42 -5.28
C CYS A 229 5.54 -15.92 -4.00
N HIS A 230 6.33 -16.31 -2.99
CA HIS A 230 5.79 -16.72 -1.69
C HIS A 230 4.94 -15.62 -1.04
N TYR A 231 5.43 -14.39 -0.99
CA TYR A 231 4.72 -13.27 -0.36
C TYR A 231 3.51 -12.79 -1.17
N ILE A 232 3.54 -12.97 -2.50
CA ILE A 232 2.36 -12.77 -3.36
C ILE A 232 1.25 -13.76 -3.00
N LYS A 233 1.59 -15.04 -2.79
CA LYS A 233 0.63 -16.08 -2.39
C LYS A 233 0.09 -15.84 -0.98
N ASP A 234 0.95 -15.44 -0.05
CA ASP A 234 0.52 -15.10 1.32
C ASP A 234 -0.45 -13.91 1.30
N ALA A 235 -0.12 -12.85 0.54
CA ALA A 235 -0.99 -11.70 0.37
C ALA A 235 -2.37 -12.10 -0.16
N LEU A 236 -2.40 -12.96 -1.18
CA LEU A 236 -3.65 -13.49 -1.74
C LEU A 236 -4.46 -14.21 -0.66
N GLY A 237 -3.84 -15.14 0.09
CA GLY A 237 -4.51 -15.88 1.16
C GLY A 237 -5.14 -14.96 2.21
N TYR A 238 -4.41 -13.92 2.65
CA TYR A 238 -4.94 -12.95 3.61
C TYR A 238 -6.09 -12.12 3.05
N PHE A 239 -6.02 -11.67 1.79
CA PHE A 239 -7.12 -10.92 1.18
C PHE A 239 -8.36 -11.78 0.94
N GLU A 240 -8.20 -13.04 0.53
CA GLU A 240 -9.34 -13.96 0.42
C GLU A 240 -10.01 -14.19 1.78
N GLU A 241 -9.24 -14.38 2.83
CA GLU A 241 -9.79 -14.53 4.17
C GLU A 241 -10.47 -13.24 4.66
N THR A 242 -9.88 -12.08 4.33
CA THR A 242 -10.49 -10.77 4.61
C THR A 242 -11.86 -10.65 3.94
N PHE A 243 -11.96 -11.07 2.67
CA PHE A 243 -13.22 -11.05 1.91
C PHE A 243 -14.25 -12.03 2.49
N LYS A 244 -13.85 -13.27 2.78
CA LYS A 244 -14.75 -14.30 3.35
C LYS A 244 -15.32 -13.90 4.70
N THR A 245 -14.49 -13.33 5.56
CA THR A 245 -14.88 -12.94 6.92
C THR A 245 -15.51 -11.55 6.98
N SER A 246 -15.49 -10.78 5.89
CA SER A 246 -15.96 -9.39 5.83
C SER A 246 -15.37 -8.53 6.97
N ASN A 247 -14.09 -8.73 7.28
CA ASN A 247 -13.40 -8.09 8.42
C ASN A 247 -13.12 -6.58 8.20
N CYS A 248 -13.56 -5.99 7.09
CA CYS A 248 -13.27 -4.60 6.72
C CYS A 248 -14.53 -3.74 6.73
N PRO A 249 -14.79 -2.94 7.78
CA PRO A 249 -16.02 -2.14 7.86
C PRO A 249 -16.09 -0.96 6.88
N SER A 250 -15.11 -0.78 5.99
CA SER A 250 -15.05 0.30 5.00
C SER A 250 -15.25 -0.25 3.59
N GLU A 251 -16.29 0.23 2.90
CA GLU A 251 -16.61 -0.15 1.51
C GLU A 251 -15.43 0.09 0.56
N GLU A 252 -14.70 1.21 0.71
CA GLU A 252 -13.50 1.50 -0.09
C GLU A 252 -12.42 0.41 0.10
N ILE A 253 -12.23 -0.07 1.33
CA ILE A 253 -11.26 -1.13 1.62
C ILE A 253 -11.76 -2.49 1.12
N GLU A 254 -13.04 -2.81 1.28
CA GLU A 254 -13.62 -4.04 0.72
C GLU A 254 -13.43 -4.09 -0.81
N MET A 255 -13.66 -2.98 -1.51
CA MET A 255 -13.46 -2.92 -2.95
C MET A 255 -11.98 -3.04 -3.34
N GLN A 256 -11.07 -2.46 -2.53
CA GLN A 256 -9.63 -2.67 -2.69
C GLN A 256 -9.21 -4.13 -2.50
N VAL A 257 -9.82 -4.84 -1.55
CA VAL A 257 -9.57 -6.27 -1.31
C VAL A 257 -9.96 -7.07 -2.54
N ILE A 258 -11.17 -6.88 -3.07
CA ILE A 258 -11.64 -7.59 -4.27
C ILE A 258 -10.73 -7.30 -5.48
N TYR A 259 -10.38 -6.02 -5.70
CA TYR A 259 -9.44 -5.63 -6.75
C TYR A 259 -8.07 -6.31 -6.58
N SER A 260 -7.53 -6.33 -5.35
CA SER A 260 -6.23 -6.93 -5.06
C SER A 260 -6.24 -8.44 -5.30
N ILE A 261 -7.32 -9.13 -4.94
CA ILE A 261 -7.51 -10.56 -5.23
C ILE A 261 -7.50 -10.80 -6.74
N THR A 262 -8.25 -10.00 -7.52
CA THR A 262 -8.23 -10.09 -8.99
C THR A 262 -6.81 -9.90 -9.54
N ALA A 263 -6.10 -8.87 -9.10
CA ALA A 263 -4.74 -8.58 -9.56
C ALA A 263 -3.77 -9.73 -9.24
N LEU A 264 -3.86 -10.30 -8.04
CA LEU A 264 -2.99 -11.39 -7.61
C LEU A 264 -3.28 -12.69 -8.35
N TYR A 265 -4.55 -13.01 -8.62
CA TYR A 265 -4.89 -14.17 -9.44
C TYR A 265 -4.40 -14.05 -10.88
N LEU A 266 -4.51 -12.86 -11.48
CA LEU A 266 -3.92 -12.60 -12.80
C LEU A 266 -2.40 -12.78 -12.78
N LYS A 267 -1.71 -12.24 -11.77
CA LYS A 267 -0.26 -12.40 -11.61
C LYS A 267 0.16 -13.87 -11.49
N LEU A 268 -0.62 -14.67 -10.78
CA LEU A 268 -0.37 -16.09 -10.58
C LEU A 268 -0.84 -16.97 -11.74
N GLY A 269 -1.41 -16.38 -12.80
CA GLY A 269 -1.88 -17.08 -14.00
C GLY A 269 -3.25 -17.76 -13.87
N ASP A 270 -3.97 -17.57 -12.77
CA ASP A 270 -5.32 -18.13 -12.57
C ASP A 270 -6.39 -17.16 -13.06
N GLN A 271 -6.49 -17.04 -14.39
CA GLN A 271 -7.47 -16.16 -15.02
C GLN A 271 -8.92 -16.53 -14.69
N LYS A 272 -9.20 -17.83 -14.46
CA LYS A 272 -10.55 -18.30 -14.12
C LYS A 272 -11.00 -17.71 -12.78
N LYS A 273 -10.14 -17.78 -11.75
CA LYS A 273 -10.46 -17.17 -10.46
C LYS A 273 -10.47 -15.65 -10.53
N ALA A 274 -9.52 -15.02 -11.22
CA ALA A 274 -9.56 -13.57 -11.42
C ALA A 274 -10.90 -13.09 -12.03
N ASN A 275 -11.41 -13.76 -13.06
CA ASN A 275 -12.71 -13.43 -13.67
C ASN A 275 -13.88 -13.63 -12.72
N SER A 276 -13.81 -14.63 -11.82
CA SER A 276 -14.87 -14.84 -10.83
C SER A 276 -15.02 -13.64 -9.87
N TYR A 277 -13.90 -13.02 -9.48
CA TYR A 277 -13.89 -11.80 -8.67
C TYR A 277 -14.29 -10.53 -9.44
N ILE A 278 -14.08 -10.48 -10.77
CA ILE A 278 -14.74 -9.46 -11.61
C ILE A 278 -16.27 -9.59 -11.51
N GLY A 279 -16.78 -10.83 -11.52
CA GLY A 279 -18.21 -11.11 -11.31
C GLY A 279 -18.75 -10.64 -9.96
N VAL A 280 -17.92 -10.64 -8.90
CA VAL A 280 -18.30 -10.13 -7.58
C VAL A 280 -18.66 -8.64 -7.64
N PHE A 281 -17.88 -7.82 -8.35
CA PHE A 281 -18.20 -6.39 -8.54
C PHE A 281 -19.57 -6.19 -9.19
N ASN A 282 -19.89 -6.96 -10.24
CA ASN A 282 -21.19 -6.88 -10.91
C ASN A 282 -22.35 -7.21 -9.96
N ASN A 283 -22.18 -8.24 -9.12
CA ASN A 283 -23.19 -8.63 -8.15
C ASN A 283 -23.40 -7.55 -7.08
N LEU A 284 -22.31 -6.97 -6.57
CA LEU A 284 -22.35 -5.89 -5.59
C LEU A 284 -23.02 -4.64 -6.17
N HIS A 285 -22.66 -4.25 -7.40
CA HIS A 285 -23.28 -3.13 -8.10
C HIS A 285 -24.80 -3.33 -8.25
N ASN A 286 -25.23 -4.48 -8.78
CA ASN A 286 -26.66 -4.76 -8.99
C ASN A 286 -27.45 -4.79 -7.67
N THR A 287 -26.84 -5.32 -6.60
CA THR A 287 -27.40 -5.28 -5.25
C THR A 287 -27.58 -3.84 -4.78
N ARG A 288 -26.53 -3.00 -4.89
CA ARG A 288 -26.57 -1.59 -4.49
C ARG A 288 -27.60 -0.79 -5.28
N ILE A 289 -27.72 -0.99 -6.59
CA ILE A 289 -28.75 -0.33 -7.41
C ILE A 289 -30.17 -0.70 -6.94
N THR A 290 -30.38 -1.94 -6.51
CA THR A 290 -31.66 -2.38 -5.95
C THR A 290 -31.95 -1.71 -4.61
N GLU A 291 -30.95 -1.62 -3.73
CA GLU A 291 -31.06 -0.94 -2.43
C GLU A 291 -31.36 0.56 -2.58
N MET A 292 -30.72 1.23 -3.55
CA MET A 292 -30.94 2.65 -3.84
C MET A 292 -32.39 2.98 -4.21
N ARG A 293 -33.18 2.02 -4.69
CA ARG A 293 -34.61 2.22 -4.97
C ARG A 293 -35.45 2.35 -3.70
N THR A 294 -34.96 1.81 -2.58
CA THR A 294 -35.69 1.77 -1.30
C THR A 294 -35.07 2.66 -0.22
N LYS A 295 -33.78 2.98 -0.33
CA LYS A 295 -33.04 3.84 0.62
C LYS A 295 -32.46 5.05 -0.11
N SER A 296 -32.92 6.24 0.26
CA SER A 296 -32.37 7.50 -0.24
C SER A 296 -30.95 7.76 0.29
N GLY A 297 -30.09 8.36 -0.53
CA GLY A 297 -28.73 8.76 -0.13
C GLY A 297 -27.64 7.70 -0.32
N LEU A 298 -27.98 6.48 -0.74
CA LEU A 298 -27.00 5.49 -1.17
C LEU A 298 -26.44 5.81 -2.55
N THR A 299 -25.18 5.42 -2.80
CA THR A 299 -24.49 5.55 -4.09
C THR A 299 -23.75 4.26 -4.43
N ALA A 300 -23.50 4.04 -5.73
CA ALA A 300 -22.68 2.96 -6.26
C ALA A 300 -21.26 3.43 -6.67
N ALA A 301 -20.95 4.72 -6.52
CA ALA A 301 -19.74 5.33 -7.09
C ALA A 301 -18.42 4.66 -6.66
N ILE A 302 -18.31 4.18 -5.42
CA ILE A 302 -17.11 3.47 -4.93
C ILE A 302 -17.00 2.10 -5.62
N ILE A 303 -18.10 1.37 -5.73
CA ILE A 303 -18.15 0.07 -6.42
C ILE A 303 -17.76 0.25 -7.89
N ASP A 304 -18.38 1.22 -8.57
CA ASP A 304 -18.13 1.49 -10.00
C ASP A 304 -16.66 1.83 -10.27
N LYS A 305 -16.08 2.73 -9.46
CA LYS A 305 -14.67 3.10 -9.54
C LYS A 305 -13.75 1.89 -9.51
N TRP A 306 -13.98 0.96 -8.58
CA TRP A 306 -13.11 -0.22 -8.41
C TRP A 306 -13.42 -1.33 -9.41
N ALA A 307 -14.69 -1.49 -9.80
CA ALA A 307 -15.10 -2.38 -10.87
C ALA A 307 -14.43 -2.01 -12.20
N ASP A 308 -14.41 -0.72 -12.55
CA ASP A 308 -13.75 -0.21 -13.75
C ASP A 308 -12.23 -0.47 -13.70
N ARG A 309 -11.58 -0.19 -12.55
CA ARG A 309 -10.15 -0.49 -12.38
C ARG A 309 -9.84 -1.98 -12.56
N ALA A 310 -10.67 -2.86 -12.01
CA ALA A 310 -10.50 -4.31 -12.14
C ALA A 310 -10.76 -4.77 -13.57
N LYS A 311 -11.75 -4.19 -14.25
CA LYS A 311 -12.07 -4.48 -15.66
C LYS A 311 -10.92 -4.07 -16.58
N TYR A 312 -10.34 -2.87 -16.42
CA TYR A 312 -9.17 -2.47 -17.19
C TYR A 312 -7.98 -3.39 -16.96
N LEU A 313 -7.75 -3.82 -15.71
CA LEU A 313 -6.71 -4.79 -15.42
C LEU A 313 -6.96 -6.14 -16.13
N TRP A 314 -8.20 -6.57 -16.20
CA TRP A 314 -8.61 -7.79 -16.92
C TRP A 314 -8.45 -7.67 -18.44
N GLU A 315 -8.77 -6.52 -19.02
CA GLU A 315 -8.60 -6.25 -20.45
C GLU A 315 -7.11 -6.31 -20.84
N ASP A 316 -6.22 -5.82 -19.98
CA ASP A 316 -4.77 -5.82 -20.19
C ASP A 316 -4.08 -7.15 -19.86
N ARG A 317 -4.82 -8.19 -19.42
CA ARG A 317 -4.26 -9.46 -18.85
C ARG A 317 -3.25 -10.20 -19.74
N ASP A 318 -3.37 -10.05 -21.05
CA ASP A 318 -2.52 -10.73 -22.04
C ASP A 318 -1.26 -9.91 -22.39
N THR A 319 -1.07 -8.75 -21.75
CA THR A 319 0.13 -7.91 -21.90
C THR A 319 1.29 -8.50 -21.12
N GLU A 320 2.39 -8.86 -21.80
CA GLU A 320 3.58 -9.47 -21.18
C GLU A 320 4.15 -8.65 -20.01
N ASP A 321 4.08 -7.32 -20.11
CA ASP A 321 4.62 -6.38 -19.14
C ASP A 321 3.59 -5.86 -18.11
N LEU A 322 2.40 -6.47 -18.00
CA LEU A 322 1.30 -5.97 -17.15
C LEU A 322 1.74 -5.67 -15.71
N PHE A 323 2.60 -6.52 -15.17
CA PHE A 323 3.09 -6.46 -13.79
C PHE A 323 4.55 -6.03 -13.67
N LYS A 324 5.14 -5.45 -14.72
CA LYS A 324 6.55 -5.02 -14.72
C LYS A 324 6.88 -4.06 -13.58
N ASN A 325 5.96 -3.15 -13.26
CA ASN A 325 6.11 -2.12 -12.21
C ASN A 325 5.37 -2.46 -10.90
N GLU A 326 5.07 -3.75 -10.66
CA GLU A 326 4.61 -4.23 -9.35
C GLU A 326 5.72 -4.16 -8.29
#